data_AF-A0A2X0IQG7-F1
#
_entry.id   AF-A0A2X0IQG7-F1
#
_cell.length_a   1.000
_cell.length_b   1.000
_cell.length_c   1.000
_cell.angle_alpha   90.00
_cell.angle_beta   90.00
_cell.angle_gamma   90.00
#
_symmetry.space_group_name_H-M   'P 1'
#
loop_
_entity.id
_entity.type
_entity.pdbx_description
1 polymer ?
#
loop_
_entity_poly.entity_id
_entity_poly.type
_entity_poly.pdbx_seq_one_letter_code
_entity_poly.pdbx_strand_id
1 'polypeptide(L)'
;MKDRDIDPEADARAWREADLPELTPEQEQALKLAGFETKKLRHLAAGGRYGRSLAISVLICFTDAYPQAAAVQDIARAGEANRMITSRSADEFEAVLQLRGLHSRRGPGGDPKVRKAKARLTATPATGVRWWSAWVLVVVPTLLLTSGLAAMDVGVGVVFGIIWLIIGWVLVVRRLAYRRAPTGHLVGQLYVMASICFVVAGMGASNAALLALGQQGVGSVDSQSEGVGGHGTHYFQCTVRQPDGAYVDLRSTGACPGPVGTPVTIVYVSGGQVLRPALGTASSLMPWAGLWGLGTLGGCGLLAGAAVRGRRG
;
A
#
# COMPACT_ATOMS: atom_id res chain seq x y z
N MET A 1 6.14 26.45 39.79
CA MET A 1 7.19 25.88 38.93
C MET A 1 7.60 26.98 37.95
N LYS A 2 8.77 27.62 38.15
CA LYS A 2 9.27 28.63 37.19
C LYS A 2 9.81 27.87 35.99
N ASP A 3 9.26 28.13 34.80
CA ASP A 3 9.86 27.64 33.56
C ASP A 3 11.28 28.22 33.46
N ARG A 4 12.27 27.32 33.45
CA ARG A 4 13.67 27.68 33.28
C ARG A 4 13.88 27.94 31.79
N ASP A 5 14.37 29.13 31.43
CA ASP A 5 14.94 29.36 30.11
C ASP A 5 16.24 28.54 30.03
N ILE A 6 16.14 27.36 29.42
CA ILE A 6 17.26 26.46 29.17
C ILE A 6 17.80 26.82 27.78
N ASP A 7 19.04 27.30 27.72
CA ASP A 7 19.77 27.41 26.45
C ASP A 7 19.95 25.98 25.88
N PRO A 8 19.30 25.65 24.74
CA PRO A 8 19.31 24.31 24.19
C PRO A 8 20.70 23.87 23.70
N GLU A 9 21.60 24.80 23.37
CA GLU A 9 22.97 24.46 22.97
C GLU A 9 23.89 24.20 24.16
N ALA A 10 23.69 24.90 25.29
CA ALA A 10 24.36 24.62 26.54
C ALA A 10 23.89 23.29 27.16
N ASP A 11 22.58 23.04 27.13
CA ASP A 11 21.96 21.78 27.55
C ASP A 11 22.53 20.61 26.73
N ALA A 12 22.50 20.72 25.39
CA ALA A 12 23.06 19.70 24.50
C ALA A 12 24.59 19.52 24.60
N ARG A 13 25.33 20.46 25.19
CA ARG A 13 26.77 20.29 25.51
C ARG A 13 26.94 19.54 26.83
N ALA A 14 26.22 19.91 27.87
CA ALA A 14 26.27 19.22 29.17
C ALA A 14 25.96 17.71 29.05
N TRP A 15 25.03 17.34 28.16
CA TRP A 15 24.68 15.92 27.92
C TRP A 15 25.71 15.12 27.11
N ARG A 16 26.68 15.77 26.45
CA ARG A 16 27.71 15.07 25.67
C ARG A 16 28.76 14.42 26.57
N GLU A 17 29.03 15.02 27.73
CA GLU A 17 30.15 14.69 28.60
C GLU A 17 29.73 13.94 29.88
N ALA A 18 28.43 13.86 30.18
CA ALA A 18 27.93 13.15 31.35
C ALA A 18 27.88 11.62 31.11
N ASP A 19 28.66 10.88 31.89
CA ASP A 19 28.46 9.44 32.07
C ASP A 19 27.20 9.17 32.92
N LEU A 20 26.54 8.03 32.67
CA LEU A 20 25.41 7.62 33.50
C LEU A 20 25.94 7.26 34.90
N PRO A 21 25.39 7.85 35.98
CA PRO A 21 25.82 7.53 37.33
C PRO A 21 25.54 6.06 37.66
N GLU A 22 26.35 5.49 38.55
CA GLU A 22 26.00 4.23 39.19
C GLU A 22 24.78 4.46 40.09
N LEU A 23 23.75 3.63 39.90
CA LEU A 23 22.48 3.79 40.59
C LEU A 23 22.52 3.05 41.92
N THR A 24 21.97 3.67 42.96
CA THR A 24 21.75 2.98 44.23
C THR A 24 20.64 1.93 44.09
N PRO A 25 20.59 0.89 44.95
CA PRO A 25 19.52 -0.11 44.91
C PRO A 25 18.10 0.50 44.98
N GLU A 26 17.93 1.60 45.72
CA GLU A 26 16.67 2.33 45.83
C GLU A 26 16.28 3.01 44.50
N GLN A 27 17.26 3.60 43.80
CA GLN A 27 17.06 4.19 42.47
C GLN A 27 16.74 3.12 41.41
N GLU A 28 17.40 1.97 41.47
CA GLU A 28 17.09 0.84 40.58
C GLU A 28 15.67 0.31 40.81
N GLN A 29 15.25 0.21 42.07
CA GLN A 29 13.88 -0.19 42.41
C GLN A 29 12.85 0.84 41.93
N ALA A 30 13.15 2.14 42.07
CA ALA A 30 12.30 3.21 41.56
C ALA A 30 12.11 3.15 40.03
N LEU A 31 13.19 2.88 39.28
CA LEU A 31 13.11 2.68 37.82
C LEU A 31 12.31 1.45 37.44
N LYS A 32 12.50 0.34 38.16
CA LYS A 32 11.76 -0.90 37.92
C LYS A 32 10.26 -0.73 38.13
N LEU A 33 9.86 0.01 39.16
CA LEU A 33 8.45 0.37 39.40
C LEU A 33 7.88 1.23 38.25
N ALA A 34 8.68 2.18 37.75
CA ALA A 34 8.35 2.98 36.57
C ALA A 34 8.37 2.18 35.25
N GLY A 35 8.81 0.92 35.27
CA GLY A 35 8.81 0.02 34.11
C GLY A 35 10.09 0.07 33.28
N PHE A 36 11.13 0.76 33.77
CA PHE A 36 12.43 0.86 33.09
C PHE A 36 13.43 -0.15 33.65
N GLU A 37 14.14 -0.84 32.76
CA GLU A 37 15.24 -1.73 33.11
C GLU A 37 16.59 -1.03 32.92
N THR A 38 17.44 -1.02 33.95
CA THR A 38 18.77 -0.38 33.93
C THR A 38 19.63 -0.88 32.77
N LYS A 39 19.61 -2.19 32.46
CA LYS A 39 20.35 -2.76 31.33
C LYS A 39 19.91 -2.17 29.98
N LYS A 40 18.60 -1.99 29.77
CA LYS A 40 18.05 -1.42 28.53
C LYS A 40 18.32 0.09 28.42
N LEU A 41 18.29 0.82 29.54
CA LEU A 41 18.68 2.23 29.57
C LEU A 41 20.17 2.42 29.23
N ARG A 42 21.06 1.58 29.76
CA ARG A 42 22.48 1.59 29.42
C ARG A 42 22.71 1.25 27.94
N HIS A 43 21.99 0.27 27.42
CA HIS A 43 22.05 -0.06 25.99
C HIS A 43 21.55 1.09 25.10
N LEU A 44 20.46 1.76 25.50
CA LEU A 44 19.96 2.95 24.81
C LEU A 44 21.01 4.07 24.82
N ALA A 45 21.67 4.30 25.95
CA ALA A 45 22.73 5.30 26.08
C ALA A 45 23.99 4.99 25.25
N ALA A 46 24.31 3.70 25.06
CA ALA A 46 25.41 3.26 24.19
C ALA A 46 25.12 3.47 22.70
N GLY A 47 23.83 3.55 22.30
CA GLY A 47 23.39 3.76 20.93
C GLY A 47 23.64 5.17 20.35
N GLY A 48 24.28 6.05 21.11
CA GLY A 48 24.73 7.38 20.66
C GLY A 48 24.08 8.55 21.41
N ARG A 49 24.39 9.77 20.97
CA ARG A 49 24.03 11.04 21.65
C ARG A 49 22.54 11.16 21.98
N TYR A 50 21.68 10.70 21.08
CA TYR A 50 20.24 10.76 21.27
C TYR A 50 19.75 9.81 22.36
N GLY A 51 20.19 8.54 22.31
CA GLY A 51 19.80 7.55 23.30
C GLY A 51 20.32 7.87 24.69
N ARG A 52 21.50 8.50 24.80
CA ARG A 52 22.02 9.02 26.08
C ARG A 52 21.13 10.11 26.68
N SER A 53 20.69 11.08 25.87
CA SER A 53 19.75 12.12 26.33
C SER A 53 18.43 11.53 26.83
N LEU A 54 17.89 10.52 26.13
CA LEU A 54 16.69 9.81 26.56
C LEU A 54 16.88 9.09 27.90
N ALA A 55 18.00 8.38 28.08
CA ALA A 55 18.30 7.66 29.31
C ALA A 55 18.44 8.62 30.51
N ILE A 56 19.08 9.77 30.32
CA ILE A 56 19.26 10.76 31.38
C ILE A 56 17.92 11.42 31.74
N SER A 57 17.07 11.77 30.77
CA SER A 57 15.75 12.32 31.08
C SER A 57 14.86 11.32 31.85
N VAL A 58 15.01 10.00 31.62
CA VAL A 58 14.35 8.98 32.46
C VAL A 58 14.88 9.04 33.90
N LEU A 59 16.19 9.15 34.09
CA LEU A 59 16.79 9.27 35.43
C LEU A 59 16.33 10.55 36.13
N ILE A 60 16.27 11.68 35.45
CA ILE A 60 15.76 12.95 36.01
C ILE A 60 14.29 12.84 36.44
N CYS A 61 13.45 12.13 35.67
CA CYS A 61 12.02 12.02 35.97
C CYS A 61 11.71 11.00 37.09
N PHE A 62 12.49 9.92 37.21
CA PHE A 62 12.12 8.77 38.04
C PHE A 62 13.11 8.45 39.17
N THR A 63 14.26 9.13 39.21
CA THR A 63 15.27 8.97 40.26
C THR A 63 15.76 10.34 40.75
N ASP A 64 16.47 10.35 41.85
CA ASP A 64 17.19 11.50 42.39
C ASP A 64 18.67 11.53 41.96
N ALA A 65 19.08 10.65 41.03
CA ALA A 65 20.44 10.57 40.51
C ALA A 65 20.91 11.88 39.87
N TYR A 66 19.97 12.76 39.50
CA TYR A 66 20.25 14.13 39.11
C TYR A 66 19.44 15.08 40.01
N PRO A 67 20.08 16.05 40.69
CA PRO A 67 19.41 16.96 41.64
C PRO A 67 18.54 18.03 40.96
N GLN A 68 18.37 17.96 39.64
CA GLN A 68 17.63 18.93 38.85
C GLN A 68 16.15 18.54 38.72
N ALA A 69 15.26 19.51 38.86
CA ALA A 69 13.84 19.30 38.65
C ALA A 69 13.56 18.97 37.17
N ALA A 70 12.72 17.95 36.93
CA ALA A 70 12.33 17.54 35.59
C ALA A 70 11.64 18.69 34.83
N ALA A 71 12.22 19.08 33.70
CA ALA A 71 11.58 20.03 32.80
C ALA A 71 10.54 19.33 31.91
N VAL A 72 9.66 20.11 31.28
CA VAL A 72 8.68 19.60 30.30
C VAL A 72 9.37 18.81 29.17
N GLN A 73 10.58 19.22 28.78
CA GLN A 73 11.36 18.55 27.75
C GLN A 73 11.88 17.18 28.22
N ASP A 74 12.24 17.03 29.49
CA ASP A 74 12.68 15.76 30.07
C ASP A 74 11.52 14.78 30.17
N ILE A 75 10.34 15.24 30.56
CA ILE A 75 9.12 14.41 30.59
C ILE A 75 8.79 13.90 29.18
N ALA A 76 8.93 14.75 28.15
CA ALA A 76 8.71 14.36 26.76
C ALA A 76 9.73 13.31 26.27
N ARG A 77 11.01 13.50 26.61
CA ARG A 77 12.10 12.55 26.29
C ARG A 77 11.92 11.23 27.05
N ALA A 78 11.53 11.26 28.32
CA ALA A 78 11.23 10.06 29.11
C ALA A 78 10.06 9.26 28.51
N GLY A 79 9.01 9.94 28.00
CA GLY A 79 7.91 9.28 27.28
C GLY A 79 8.32 8.71 25.92
N GLU A 80 9.35 9.25 25.28
CA GLU A 80 9.95 8.65 24.08
C GLU A 80 10.80 7.43 24.42
N ALA A 81 11.60 7.50 25.49
CA ALA A 81 12.34 6.35 26.02
C ALA A 81 11.40 5.21 26.41
N ASN A 82 10.25 5.52 27.04
CA ASN A 82 9.23 4.54 27.41
C ASN A 82 8.73 3.74 26.20
N ARG A 83 8.47 4.42 25.07
CA ARG A 83 8.02 3.79 23.82
C ARG A 83 9.09 2.93 23.15
N MET A 84 10.36 3.21 23.41
CA MET A 84 11.48 2.46 22.82
C MET A 84 11.89 1.24 23.67
N ILE A 85 11.74 1.33 24.98
CA ILE A 85 12.31 0.36 25.92
C ILE A 85 11.24 -0.54 26.57
N THR A 86 10.01 -0.03 26.72
CA THR A 86 8.94 -0.72 27.44
C THR A 86 7.82 -1.13 26.48
N SER A 87 7.06 -2.16 26.86
CA SER A 87 5.82 -2.57 26.19
C SER A 87 4.57 -1.90 26.76
N ARG A 88 4.72 -0.91 27.65
CA ARG A 88 3.60 -0.26 28.35
C ARG A 88 2.83 0.69 27.43
N SER A 89 1.53 0.79 27.67
CA SER A 89 0.68 1.75 26.95
C SER A 89 0.98 3.19 27.37
N ALA A 90 0.57 4.17 26.55
CA ALA A 90 0.75 5.59 26.89
C ALA A 90 -0.01 5.99 28.16
N ASP A 91 -1.15 5.35 28.42
CA ASP A 91 -2.01 5.65 29.58
C ASP A 91 -1.38 5.11 30.88
N GLU A 92 -0.76 3.94 30.84
CA GLU A 92 0.01 3.39 31.95
C GLU A 92 1.22 4.28 32.30
N PHE A 93 1.88 4.84 31.29
CA PHE A 93 3.00 5.75 31.50
C PHE A 93 2.55 7.07 32.16
N GLU A 94 1.42 7.64 31.72
CA GLU A 94 0.86 8.85 32.32
C GLU A 94 0.46 8.63 33.78
N ALA A 95 -0.09 7.47 34.13
CA ALA A 95 -0.39 7.12 35.51
C ALA A 95 0.88 7.12 36.40
N VAL A 96 2.01 6.60 35.89
CA VAL A 96 3.30 6.62 36.61
C VAL A 96 3.84 8.04 36.77
N LEU A 97 3.68 8.91 35.76
CA LEU A 97 4.06 10.32 35.87
C LEU A 97 3.23 11.04 36.95
N GLN A 98 1.91 10.82 36.97
CA GLN A 98 1.01 11.42 37.95
C GLN A 98 1.37 11.03 39.40
N LEU A 99 1.76 9.77 39.63
CA LEU A 99 2.23 9.29 40.94
C LEU A 99 3.49 10.04 41.42
N ARG A 100 4.26 10.64 40.51
CA ARG A 100 5.44 11.46 40.81
C ARG A 100 5.16 12.97 40.84
N GLY A 101 3.89 13.37 40.75
CA GLY A 101 3.51 14.78 40.63
C GLY A 101 3.97 15.43 39.32
N LEU A 102 4.36 14.61 38.33
CA LEU A 102 4.70 15.06 36.99
C LEU A 102 3.46 14.94 36.11
N HIS A 103 3.24 15.95 35.28
CA HIS A 103 2.19 15.89 34.27
C HIS A 103 2.84 16.09 32.93
N SER A 104 2.48 15.27 31.95
CA SER A 104 2.72 15.64 30.56
C SER A 104 1.77 16.81 30.27
N ARG A 105 2.20 18.03 30.58
CA ARG A 105 1.42 19.23 30.27
C ARG A 105 1.25 19.22 28.75
N ARG A 106 0.07 18.80 28.27
CA ARG A 106 -0.45 19.23 26.97
C ARG A 106 -0.48 20.76 27.06
N GLY A 107 0.62 21.40 26.68
CA GLY A 107 0.67 22.84 26.58
C GLY A 107 -0.54 23.31 25.77
N PRO A 108 -1.25 24.36 26.19
CA PRO A 108 -2.23 24.99 25.33
C PRO A 108 -1.44 25.56 24.15
N GLY A 109 -1.66 25.03 22.95
CA GLY A 109 -1.00 25.55 21.76
C GLY A 109 0.41 25.01 21.50
N GLY A 110 0.60 23.69 21.56
CA GLY A 110 1.50 23.08 20.59
C GLY A 110 0.95 23.37 19.20
N ASP A 111 1.33 24.51 18.62
CA ASP A 111 0.85 25.04 17.35
C ASP A 111 0.70 23.87 16.37
N PRO A 112 -0.49 23.62 15.77
CA PRO A 112 -0.67 22.51 14.83
C PRO A 112 0.36 22.56 13.70
N LYS A 113 1.02 23.71 13.48
CA LYS A 113 2.18 23.87 12.61
C LYS A 113 3.45 23.16 13.10
N VAL A 114 3.75 23.12 14.40
CA VAL A 114 4.95 22.46 14.96
C VAL A 114 4.79 20.93 15.04
N ARG A 115 3.56 20.45 15.32
CA ARG A 115 3.23 19.02 15.21
C ARG A 115 3.23 18.56 13.76
N LYS A 116 2.81 19.43 12.83
CA LYS A 116 3.07 19.25 11.39
C LYS A 116 4.55 19.38 11.03
N ALA A 117 5.35 20.19 11.71
CA ALA A 117 6.78 20.37 11.43
C ALA A 117 7.64 19.17 11.84
N LYS A 118 7.33 18.49 12.96
CA LYS A 118 8.03 17.25 13.36
C LYS A 118 7.52 15.99 12.67
N ALA A 119 6.26 15.98 12.22
CA ALA A 119 5.78 15.01 11.21
C ALA A 119 6.28 15.35 9.78
N ARG A 120 6.80 16.57 9.58
CA ARG A 120 7.59 17.05 8.43
C ARG A 120 9.10 16.97 8.72
N LEU A 121 9.57 15.94 9.43
CA LEU A 121 10.76 15.26 8.89
C LEU A 121 10.29 14.54 7.63
N THR A 122 10.11 15.39 6.61
CA THR A 122 9.77 15.06 5.25
C THR A 122 10.71 13.94 4.85
N ALA A 123 10.15 12.74 4.78
CA ALA A 123 10.70 11.72 3.91
C ALA A 123 10.76 12.40 2.54
N THR A 124 11.93 12.93 2.21
CA THR A 124 12.20 13.45 0.89
C THR A 124 11.85 12.32 -0.06
N PRO A 125 10.99 12.58 -1.07
CA PRO A 125 10.71 11.57 -2.07
C PRO A 125 12.05 11.03 -2.55
N ALA A 126 12.14 9.71 -2.69
CA ALA A 126 13.23 9.13 -3.43
C ALA A 126 13.41 9.94 -4.72
N THR A 127 14.66 10.26 -5.09
CA THR A 127 15.03 11.10 -6.26
C THR A 127 13.97 11.05 -7.37
N GLY A 128 13.65 12.17 -8.03
CA GLY A 128 12.53 12.23 -8.99
C GLY A 128 12.46 11.07 -9.99
N VAL A 129 13.61 10.50 -10.36
CA VAL A 129 13.75 9.23 -11.09
C VAL A 129 13.08 8.06 -10.36
N ARG A 130 13.48 7.73 -9.13
CA ARG A 130 12.89 6.64 -8.32
C ARG A 130 11.39 6.81 -8.09
N TRP A 131 10.92 8.04 -7.93
CA TRP A 131 9.50 8.33 -7.83
C TRP A 131 8.76 7.87 -9.08
N TRP A 132 9.17 8.35 -10.25
CA TRP A 132 8.55 7.96 -11.51
C TRP A 132 8.75 6.49 -11.84
N SER A 133 9.93 5.93 -11.57
CA SER A 133 10.19 4.50 -11.75
C SER A 133 9.22 3.64 -10.95
N ALA A 134 8.90 4.00 -9.70
CA ALA A 134 7.94 3.25 -8.89
C ALA A 134 6.54 3.24 -9.52
N TRP A 135 6.05 4.39 -10.01
CA TRP A 135 4.74 4.47 -10.65
C TRP A 135 4.71 3.79 -12.01
N VAL A 136 5.76 3.94 -12.83
CA VAL A 136 5.91 3.23 -14.11
C VAL A 136 5.94 1.72 -13.89
N LEU A 137 6.67 1.25 -12.88
CA LEU A 137 6.70 -0.16 -12.50
C LEU A 137 5.34 -0.67 -12.04
N VAL A 138 4.43 0.16 -11.55
CA VAL A 138 3.05 -0.28 -11.29
C VAL A 138 2.22 -0.28 -12.56
N VAL A 139 2.22 0.84 -13.29
CA VAL A 139 1.35 1.08 -14.44
C VAL A 139 1.62 0.09 -15.57
N VAL A 140 2.89 -0.08 -15.98
CA VAL A 140 3.24 -0.88 -17.16
C VAL A 140 2.86 -2.35 -16.98
N PRO A 141 3.24 -3.04 -15.89
CA PRO A 141 2.84 -4.42 -15.71
C PRO A 141 1.34 -4.56 -15.42
N THR A 142 0.70 -3.57 -14.78
CA THR A 142 -0.78 -3.57 -14.66
C THR A 142 -1.41 -3.61 -16.04
N LEU A 143 -0.99 -2.73 -16.96
CA LEU A 143 -1.49 -2.72 -18.34
C LEU A 143 -1.23 -4.04 -19.07
N LEU A 144 -0.05 -4.62 -18.92
CA LEU A 144 0.29 -5.90 -19.54
C LEU A 144 -0.58 -7.05 -19.00
N LEU A 145 -0.85 -7.08 -17.70
CA LEU A 145 -1.67 -8.12 -17.08
C LEU A 145 -3.16 -7.91 -17.36
N THR A 146 -3.69 -6.71 -17.13
CA THR A 146 -5.13 -6.43 -17.27
C THR A 146 -5.58 -6.19 -18.70
N SER A 147 -4.66 -5.94 -19.64
CA SER A 147 -5.00 -5.84 -21.07
C SER A 147 -4.43 -6.99 -21.88
N GLY A 148 -3.14 -7.30 -21.74
CA GLY A 148 -2.49 -8.34 -22.53
C GLY A 148 -2.95 -9.74 -22.14
N LEU A 149 -2.79 -10.11 -20.86
CA LEU A 149 -3.19 -11.44 -20.40
C LEU A 149 -4.73 -11.59 -20.39
N ALA A 150 -5.46 -10.53 -20.01
CA ALA A 150 -6.93 -10.52 -20.05
C ALA A 150 -7.52 -10.60 -21.47
N ALA A 151 -6.75 -10.22 -22.50
CA ALA A 151 -7.15 -10.45 -23.88
C ALA A 151 -7.14 -11.94 -24.24
N MET A 152 -6.24 -12.73 -23.66
CA MET A 152 -6.17 -14.18 -23.89
C MET A 152 -7.16 -14.93 -23.00
N ASP A 153 -7.14 -14.63 -21.70
CA ASP A 153 -8.03 -15.20 -20.71
C ASP A 153 -8.37 -14.12 -19.68
N VAL A 154 -9.63 -13.69 -19.68
CA VAL A 154 -10.14 -12.62 -18.81
C VAL A 154 -9.93 -12.98 -17.34
N GLY A 155 -10.19 -14.23 -16.95
CA GLY A 155 -10.08 -14.67 -15.56
C GLY A 155 -8.63 -14.60 -15.08
N VAL A 156 -7.72 -15.19 -15.85
CA VAL A 156 -6.29 -15.20 -15.56
C VAL A 156 -5.73 -13.77 -15.51
N GLY A 157 -6.02 -12.95 -16.52
CA GLY A 157 -5.55 -11.56 -16.59
C GLY A 157 -6.04 -10.69 -15.45
N VAL A 158 -7.33 -10.79 -15.08
CA VAL A 158 -7.90 -10.03 -13.97
C VAL A 158 -7.31 -10.47 -12.63
N VAL A 159 -7.18 -11.77 -12.37
CA VAL A 159 -6.61 -12.28 -11.10
C VAL A 159 -5.17 -11.84 -10.94
N PHE A 160 -4.32 -12.04 -11.94
CA PHE A 160 -2.92 -11.62 -11.87
C PHE A 160 -2.79 -10.09 -11.80
N GLY A 161 -3.66 -9.35 -12.49
CA GLY A 161 -3.72 -7.89 -12.39
C GLY A 161 -4.06 -7.40 -10.97
N ILE A 162 -5.04 -8.00 -10.30
CA ILE A 162 -5.39 -7.69 -8.92
C ILE A 162 -4.23 -7.98 -7.97
N ILE A 163 -3.63 -9.18 -8.09
CA ILE A 163 -2.46 -9.57 -7.28
C ILE A 163 -1.33 -8.54 -7.47
N TRP A 164 -1.07 -8.15 -8.72
CA TRP A 164 -0.04 -7.16 -9.04
C TRP A 164 -0.36 -5.78 -8.47
N LEU A 165 -1.60 -5.31 -8.51
CA LEU A 165 -1.99 -4.04 -7.90
C LEU A 165 -1.77 -4.05 -6.37
N ILE A 166 -2.09 -5.15 -5.70
CA ILE A 166 -1.84 -5.28 -4.26
C ILE A 166 -0.33 -5.25 -3.98
N ILE A 167 0.46 -6.06 -4.71
CA ILE A 167 1.92 -6.13 -4.55
C ILE A 167 2.57 -4.79 -4.92
N GLY A 168 2.12 -4.16 -6.01
CA GLY A 168 2.56 -2.87 -6.51
C GLY A 168 2.33 -1.79 -5.47
N TRP A 169 1.18 -1.77 -4.82
CA TRP A 169 0.94 -0.83 -3.71
C TRP A 169 1.87 -1.07 -2.53
N VAL A 170 1.91 -2.29 -2.00
CA VAL A 170 2.60 -2.62 -0.73
C VAL A 170 4.12 -2.58 -0.88
N LEU A 171 4.65 -3.13 -1.97
CA LEU A 171 6.09 -3.27 -2.18
C LEU A 171 6.67 -2.14 -3.04
N VAL A 172 6.02 -1.75 -4.14
CA VAL A 172 6.60 -0.77 -5.07
C VAL A 172 6.32 0.64 -4.58
N VAL A 173 5.05 1.03 -4.45
CA VAL A 173 4.67 2.39 -4.04
C VAL A 173 5.08 2.65 -2.60
N ARG A 174 4.73 1.76 -1.66
CA ARG A 174 5.04 1.98 -0.24
C ARG A 174 6.53 1.97 0.04
N ARG A 175 7.32 1.02 -0.50
CA ARG A 175 8.77 0.96 -0.18
C ARG A 175 9.64 1.87 -1.05
N LEU A 176 9.36 2.01 -2.35
CA LEU A 176 10.22 2.80 -3.25
C LEU A 176 9.83 4.27 -3.27
N ALA A 177 8.53 4.59 -3.32
CA ALA A 177 8.07 5.97 -3.41
C ALA A 177 7.95 6.64 -2.02
N TYR A 178 7.39 5.94 -1.03
CA TYR A 178 7.11 6.52 0.29
C TYR A 178 8.03 6.05 1.43
N ARG A 179 8.75 4.94 1.29
CA ARG A 179 9.58 4.30 2.33
C ARG A 179 8.84 4.14 3.68
N ARG A 180 9.11 5.04 4.64
CA ARG A 180 8.49 5.08 5.99
C ARG A 180 7.48 6.22 6.16
N ALA A 181 7.29 7.04 5.13
CA ALA A 181 6.38 8.18 5.16
C ALA A 181 4.92 7.69 5.17
N PRO A 182 4.04 8.34 5.96
CA PRO A 182 2.62 8.08 5.86
C PRO A 182 2.10 8.53 4.49
N THR A 183 1.33 7.67 3.83
CA THR A 183 0.63 8.00 2.59
C THR A 183 -0.61 8.83 2.88
N GLY A 184 -0.81 9.93 2.16
CA GLY A 184 -2.04 10.73 2.27
C GLY A 184 -3.28 9.93 1.83
N HIS A 185 -4.39 10.07 2.55
CA HIS A 185 -5.64 9.32 2.30
C HIS A 185 -6.14 9.42 0.84
N LEU A 186 -6.00 10.60 0.22
CA LEU A 186 -6.40 10.83 -1.18
C LEU A 186 -5.58 10.01 -2.17
N VAL A 187 -4.28 9.77 -1.91
CA VAL A 187 -3.44 8.94 -2.79
C VAL A 187 -3.92 7.49 -2.73
N GLY A 188 -4.26 7.00 -1.52
CA GLY A 188 -4.84 5.67 -1.35
C GLY A 188 -6.19 5.53 -2.05
N GLN A 189 -7.08 6.51 -1.92
CA GLN A 189 -8.38 6.51 -2.62
C GLN A 189 -8.21 6.49 -4.14
N LEU A 190 -7.34 7.33 -4.71
CA LEU A 190 -7.07 7.34 -6.15
C LEU A 190 -6.51 6.00 -6.63
N TYR A 191 -5.67 5.34 -5.83
CA TYR A 191 -5.14 4.02 -6.15
C TYR A 191 -6.22 2.94 -6.19
N VAL A 192 -7.12 2.94 -5.20
CA VAL A 192 -8.25 2.01 -5.14
C VAL A 192 -9.19 2.22 -6.32
N MET A 193 -9.55 3.47 -6.62
CA MET A 193 -10.38 3.80 -7.77
C MET A 193 -9.70 3.38 -9.08
N ALA A 194 -8.40 3.61 -9.22
CA ALA A 194 -7.65 3.16 -10.39
C ALA A 194 -7.69 1.63 -10.53
N SER A 195 -7.54 0.91 -9.42
CA SER A 195 -7.59 -0.55 -9.40
C SER A 195 -8.94 -1.07 -9.88
N ILE A 196 -10.04 -0.46 -9.43
CA ILE A 196 -11.40 -0.78 -9.91
C ILE A 196 -11.51 -0.52 -11.41
N CYS A 197 -11.03 0.63 -11.91
CA CYS A 197 -11.04 0.95 -13.33
C CYS A 197 -10.28 -0.09 -14.17
N PHE A 198 -9.11 -0.56 -13.72
CA PHE A 198 -8.34 -1.58 -14.44
C PHE A 198 -9.02 -2.95 -14.44
N VAL A 199 -9.68 -3.35 -13.34
CA VAL A 199 -10.45 -4.59 -13.28
C VAL A 199 -11.62 -4.56 -14.27
N VAL A 200 -12.37 -3.44 -14.29
CA VAL A 200 -13.45 -3.24 -15.26
C VAL A 200 -12.91 -3.23 -16.68
N ALA A 201 -11.75 -2.60 -16.92
CA ALA A 201 -11.11 -2.59 -18.23
C ALA A 201 -10.77 -4.02 -18.71
N GLY A 202 -10.28 -4.87 -17.81
CA GLY A 202 -9.93 -6.26 -18.11
C GLY A 202 -11.09 -7.10 -18.65
N MET A 203 -12.33 -6.82 -18.21
CA MET A 203 -13.53 -7.49 -18.74
C MET A 203 -13.76 -7.19 -20.23
N GLY A 204 -13.33 -6.02 -20.70
CA GLY A 204 -13.45 -5.58 -22.08
C GLY A 204 -12.25 -5.93 -22.97
N ALA A 205 -11.11 -6.33 -22.40
CA ALA A 205 -9.82 -6.43 -23.10
C ALA A 205 -9.84 -7.38 -24.30
N SER A 206 -10.40 -8.58 -24.13
CA SER A 206 -10.52 -9.57 -25.22
C SER A 206 -11.47 -9.11 -26.33
N ASN A 207 -12.54 -8.38 -26.00
CA ASN A 207 -13.42 -7.80 -27.03
C ASN A 207 -12.70 -6.70 -27.81
N ALA A 208 -11.92 -5.85 -27.13
CA ALA A 208 -11.10 -4.85 -27.78
C ALA A 208 -10.04 -5.47 -28.70
N ALA A 209 -9.39 -6.56 -28.26
CA ALA A 209 -8.42 -7.30 -29.07
C ALA A 209 -9.07 -7.94 -30.30
N LEU A 210 -10.24 -8.57 -30.15
CA LEU A 210 -11.01 -9.13 -31.27
C LEU A 210 -11.46 -8.05 -32.27
N LEU A 211 -11.84 -6.87 -31.81
CA LEU A 211 -12.17 -5.76 -32.71
C LEU A 211 -10.95 -5.19 -33.43
N ALA A 212 -9.80 -5.15 -32.76
CA ALA A 212 -8.58 -4.59 -33.33
C ALA A 212 -7.90 -5.53 -34.33
N LEU A 213 -7.94 -6.84 -34.08
CA LEU A 213 -7.18 -7.84 -34.83
C LEU A 213 -8.06 -8.83 -35.60
N GLY A 214 -9.34 -8.94 -35.23
CA GLY A 214 -10.24 -9.93 -35.77
C GLY A 214 -10.99 -9.48 -37.01
N GLN A 215 -11.68 -10.45 -37.60
CA GLN A 215 -12.59 -10.29 -38.72
C GLN A 215 -13.96 -10.84 -38.34
N GLN A 216 -14.98 -10.38 -39.05
CA GLN A 216 -16.35 -10.87 -38.89
C GLN A 216 -16.66 -11.87 -40.00
N GLY A 217 -17.28 -13.00 -39.64
CA GLY A 217 -17.70 -14.02 -40.60
C GLY A 217 -18.83 -14.90 -40.07
N VAL A 218 -19.27 -15.83 -40.91
CA VAL A 218 -20.29 -16.83 -40.55
C VAL A 218 -19.58 -18.16 -40.34
N GLY A 219 -19.52 -18.60 -39.09
CA GLY A 219 -19.12 -19.97 -38.72
C GLY A 219 -20.33 -20.88 -38.59
N SER A 220 -20.11 -22.11 -38.15
CA SER A 220 -21.17 -23.03 -37.77
C SER A 220 -20.93 -23.65 -36.41
N VAL A 221 -22.01 -23.95 -35.68
CA VAL A 221 -21.93 -24.77 -34.46
C VAL A 221 -21.38 -26.14 -34.82
N ASP A 222 -20.37 -26.60 -34.10
CA ASP A 222 -19.77 -27.92 -34.31
C ASP A 222 -20.18 -28.91 -33.21
N SER A 223 -19.83 -28.59 -31.96
CA SER A 223 -20.06 -29.49 -30.84
C SER A 223 -20.21 -28.73 -29.54
N GLN A 224 -20.77 -29.41 -28.54
CA GLN A 224 -20.90 -28.92 -27.18
C GLN A 224 -20.30 -29.96 -26.25
N SER A 225 -19.36 -29.54 -25.41
CA SER A 225 -18.83 -30.35 -24.33
C SER A 225 -19.41 -29.86 -23.00
N GLU A 226 -19.64 -30.82 -22.10
CA GLU A 226 -20.07 -30.56 -20.73
C GLU A 226 -18.94 -30.96 -19.78
N GLY A 227 -18.54 -30.04 -18.91
CA GLY A 227 -17.57 -30.27 -17.86
C GLY A 227 -18.19 -30.05 -16.48
N VAL A 228 -17.78 -30.84 -15.50
CA VAL A 228 -18.20 -30.67 -14.11
C VAL A 228 -17.05 -30.06 -13.32
N GLY A 229 -17.25 -28.87 -12.74
CA GLY A 229 -16.25 -28.22 -11.91
C GLY A 229 -16.11 -28.88 -10.54
N GLY A 230 -15.05 -28.53 -9.80
CA GLY A 230 -14.74 -29.11 -8.48
C GLY A 230 -15.81 -28.90 -7.40
N HIS A 231 -16.82 -28.05 -7.65
CA HIS A 231 -17.97 -27.82 -6.75
C HIS A 231 -19.28 -28.42 -7.28
N GLY A 232 -19.23 -29.30 -8.29
CA GLY A 232 -20.41 -29.93 -8.88
C GLY A 232 -21.18 -29.04 -9.88
N THR A 233 -20.68 -27.83 -10.17
CA THR A 233 -21.29 -26.95 -11.18
C THR A 233 -21.02 -27.50 -12.58
N HIS A 234 -22.08 -27.63 -13.38
CA HIS A 234 -22.00 -28.03 -14.78
C HIS A 234 -21.69 -26.82 -15.66
N TYR A 235 -20.65 -26.92 -16.49
CA TYR A 235 -20.23 -25.91 -17.43
C TYR A 235 -20.32 -26.46 -18.84
N PHE A 236 -20.95 -25.70 -19.73
CA PHE A 236 -20.99 -26.02 -21.15
C PHE A 236 -19.94 -25.20 -21.89
N GLN A 237 -19.21 -25.86 -22.78
CA GLN A 237 -18.24 -25.23 -23.67
C GLN A 237 -18.63 -25.57 -25.10
N CYS A 238 -18.98 -24.53 -25.86
CA CYS A 238 -19.39 -24.65 -27.24
C CYS A 238 -18.20 -24.47 -28.18
N THR A 239 -18.06 -25.35 -29.16
CA THR A 239 -17.04 -25.30 -30.22
C THR A 239 -17.72 -24.92 -31.52
N VAL A 240 -17.11 -24.00 -32.26
CA VAL A 240 -17.59 -23.56 -33.58
C VAL A 240 -16.54 -23.85 -34.64
N ARG A 241 -17.01 -24.16 -35.85
CA ARG A 241 -16.19 -24.17 -37.04
C ARG A 241 -16.15 -22.77 -37.63
N GLN A 242 -14.96 -22.19 -37.70
CA GLN A 242 -14.69 -20.89 -38.28
C GLN A 242 -14.79 -20.92 -39.82
N PRO A 243 -14.95 -19.76 -40.49
CA PRO A 243 -15.01 -19.67 -41.96
C PRO A 243 -13.77 -20.24 -42.67
N ASP A 244 -12.61 -20.20 -42.02
CA ASP A 244 -11.36 -20.78 -42.52
C ASP A 244 -11.26 -22.31 -42.31
N GLY A 245 -12.29 -22.91 -41.72
CA GLY A 245 -12.37 -24.34 -41.45
C GLY A 245 -11.77 -24.77 -40.11
N ALA A 246 -11.20 -23.85 -39.31
CA ALA A 246 -10.66 -24.17 -38.00
C ALA A 246 -11.77 -24.44 -36.96
N TYR A 247 -11.51 -25.34 -36.02
CA TYR A 247 -12.42 -25.64 -34.90
C TYR A 247 -11.90 -24.97 -33.64
N VAL A 248 -12.69 -24.08 -33.06
CA VAL A 248 -12.28 -23.29 -31.90
C VAL A 248 -13.43 -23.14 -30.92
N ASP A 249 -13.10 -23.25 -29.64
CA ASP A 249 -14.01 -23.00 -28.54
C ASP A 249 -14.40 -21.52 -28.46
N LEU A 250 -15.69 -21.26 -28.25
CA LEU A 250 -16.18 -19.92 -27.95
C LEU A 250 -15.55 -19.40 -26.66
N ARG A 251 -15.32 -18.09 -26.62
CA ARG A 251 -14.79 -17.41 -25.43
C ARG A 251 -15.71 -17.56 -24.21
N SER A 252 -17.02 -17.45 -24.41
CA SER A 252 -18.00 -17.57 -23.33
C SER A 252 -18.40 -19.02 -23.12
N THR A 253 -18.30 -19.49 -21.88
CA THR A 253 -18.95 -20.73 -21.44
C THR A 253 -20.46 -20.56 -21.50
N GLY A 254 -21.17 -21.58 -21.96
CA GLY A 254 -22.61 -21.57 -22.14
C GLY A 254 -23.05 -22.61 -23.17
N ALA A 255 -24.37 -22.83 -23.24
CA ALA A 255 -24.94 -23.70 -24.26
C ALA A 255 -24.69 -23.11 -25.66
N CYS A 256 -24.56 -23.99 -26.66
CA CYS A 256 -24.50 -23.54 -28.05
C CYS A 256 -25.81 -22.83 -28.44
N PRO A 257 -25.75 -21.81 -29.32
CA PRO A 257 -26.94 -21.05 -29.73
C PRO A 257 -27.92 -21.85 -30.62
N GLY A 258 -27.56 -23.07 -31.02
CA GLY A 258 -28.38 -23.96 -31.83
C GLY A 258 -27.75 -25.35 -31.98
N PRO A 259 -28.39 -26.27 -32.71
CA PRO A 259 -27.84 -27.60 -33.00
C PRO A 259 -26.60 -27.53 -33.90
N VAL A 260 -25.88 -28.64 -34.00
CA VAL A 260 -24.73 -28.83 -34.90
C VAL A 260 -25.09 -28.42 -36.33
N GLY A 261 -24.19 -27.69 -36.99
CA GLY A 261 -24.37 -27.15 -38.34
C GLY A 261 -25.08 -25.79 -38.40
N THR A 262 -25.65 -25.28 -37.28
CA THR A 262 -26.34 -23.98 -37.27
C THR A 262 -25.36 -22.86 -37.63
N PRO A 263 -25.66 -22.01 -38.63
CA PRO A 263 -24.82 -20.89 -38.98
C PRO A 263 -24.88 -19.82 -37.88
N VAL A 264 -23.71 -19.31 -37.48
CA VAL A 264 -23.57 -18.30 -36.43
C VAL A 264 -22.61 -17.21 -36.86
N THR A 265 -23.00 -15.96 -36.62
CA THR A 265 -22.09 -14.82 -36.83
C THR A 265 -21.08 -14.79 -35.70
N ILE A 266 -19.80 -14.74 -36.06
CA ILE A 266 -18.69 -14.67 -35.11
C ILE A 266 -17.70 -13.58 -35.49
N VAL A 267 -17.03 -13.05 -34.47
CA VAL A 267 -15.80 -12.27 -34.61
C VAL A 267 -14.64 -13.14 -34.16
N TYR A 268 -13.65 -13.32 -35.02
CA TYR A 268 -12.57 -14.29 -34.85
C TYR A 268 -11.24 -13.78 -35.43
N VAL A 269 -10.13 -14.38 -35.03
CA VAL A 269 -8.81 -14.15 -35.63
C VAL A 269 -8.42 -15.42 -36.39
N SER A 270 -8.09 -15.29 -37.68
CA SER A 270 -7.72 -16.43 -38.50
C SER A 270 -6.40 -17.07 -38.03
N GLY A 271 -6.35 -18.41 -38.04
CA GLY A 271 -5.15 -19.17 -37.68
C GLY A 271 -4.67 -19.06 -36.22
N GLY A 272 -5.40 -18.37 -35.34
CA GLY A 272 -4.99 -18.12 -33.96
C GLY A 272 -5.91 -18.77 -32.93
N GLN A 273 -5.39 -19.72 -32.14
CA GLN A 273 -6.12 -20.29 -30.99
C GLN A 273 -6.07 -19.41 -29.73
N VAL A 274 -5.24 -18.37 -29.73
CA VAL A 274 -4.98 -17.54 -28.54
C VAL A 274 -6.15 -16.60 -28.23
N LEU A 275 -6.80 -16.06 -29.27
CA LEU A 275 -7.98 -15.22 -29.15
C LEU A 275 -9.22 -16.03 -29.54
N ARG A 276 -9.91 -16.56 -28.53
CA ARG A 276 -11.14 -17.34 -28.75
C ARG A 276 -12.22 -16.48 -29.42
N PRO A 277 -12.95 -17.02 -30.41
CA PRO A 277 -14.02 -16.30 -31.09
C PRO A 277 -15.15 -15.89 -30.15
N ALA A 278 -15.79 -14.78 -30.49
CA ALA A 278 -17.00 -14.30 -29.82
C ALA A 278 -18.20 -14.39 -30.78
N LEU A 279 -19.36 -14.78 -30.25
CA LEU A 279 -20.63 -14.73 -30.98
C LEU A 279 -21.06 -13.28 -31.18
N GLY A 280 -21.66 -13.01 -32.33
CA GLY A 280 -22.23 -11.72 -32.68
C GLY A 280 -21.43 -10.96 -33.73
N THR A 281 -21.74 -9.67 -33.86
CA THR A 281 -21.13 -8.74 -34.81
C THR A 281 -20.08 -7.86 -34.14
N ALA A 282 -19.22 -7.21 -34.92
CA ALA A 282 -18.30 -6.20 -34.40
C ALA A 282 -19.04 -5.09 -33.61
N SER A 283 -20.21 -4.66 -34.08
CA SER A 283 -21.03 -3.67 -33.36
C SER A 283 -21.50 -4.14 -31.98
N SER A 284 -21.73 -5.44 -31.79
CA SER A 284 -22.10 -6.00 -30.48
C SER A 284 -20.94 -6.02 -29.48
N LEU A 285 -19.69 -6.04 -29.97
CA LEU A 285 -18.49 -6.02 -29.13
C LEU A 285 -18.04 -4.59 -28.77
N MET A 286 -18.42 -3.58 -29.56
CA MET A 286 -17.99 -2.19 -29.37
C MET A 286 -18.24 -1.63 -27.96
N PRO A 287 -19.41 -1.83 -27.32
CA PRO A 287 -19.64 -1.32 -25.96
C PRO A 287 -18.65 -1.91 -24.95
N TRP A 288 -18.34 -3.20 -25.08
CA TRP A 288 -17.39 -3.89 -24.22
C TRP A 288 -15.95 -3.45 -24.46
N ALA A 289 -15.56 -3.22 -25.71
CA ALA A 289 -14.27 -2.61 -26.03
C ALA A 289 -14.18 -1.16 -25.53
N GLY A 290 -15.28 -0.43 -25.54
CA GLY A 290 -15.40 0.90 -24.93
C GLY A 290 -15.11 0.87 -23.43
N LEU A 291 -15.61 -0.14 -22.70
CA LEU A 291 -15.27 -0.35 -21.29
C LEU A 291 -13.78 -0.55 -21.06
N TRP A 292 -13.09 -1.30 -21.94
CA TRP A 292 -11.63 -1.42 -21.88
C TRP A 292 -10.94 -0.06 -22.04
N GLY A 293 -11.30 0.72 -23.06
CA GLY A 293 -10.70 2.03 -23.31
C GLY A 293 -10.92 3.01 -22.16
N LEU A 294 -12.17 3.17 -21.72
CA LEU A 294 -12.54 4.07 -20.63
C LEU A 294 -11.90 3.65 -19.30
N GLY A 295 -11.95 2.36 -18.97
CA GLY A 295 -11.36 1.83 -17.74
C GLY A 295 -9.83 1.98 -17.73
N THR A 296 -9.17 1.73 -18.85
CA THR A 296 -7.70 1.87 -18.97
C THR A 296 -7.28 3.33 -18.85
N LEU A 297 -7.92 4.24 -19.58
CA LEU A 297 -7.63 5.68 -19.52
C LEU A 297 -7.92 6.25 -18.13
N GLY A 298 -9.06 5.87 -17.54
CA GLY A 298 -9.44 6.26 -16.17
C GLY A 298 -8.43 5.76 -15.14
N GLY A 299 -8.05 4.48 -15.20
CA GLY A 299 -7.06 3.88 -14.32
C GLY A 299 -5.70 4.55 -14.40
N CYS A 300 -5.18 4.75 -15.62
CA CYS A 300 -3.92 5.46 -15.86
C CYS A 300 -3.98 6.91 -15.36
N GLY A 301 -5.06 7.64 -15.64
CA GLY A 301 -5.26 9.01 -15.20
C GLY A 301 -5.29 9.14 -13.68
N LEU A 302 -5.97 8.22 -12.99
CA LEU A 302 -6.02 8.18 -11.53
C LEU A 302 -4.67 7.86 -10.90
N LEU A 303 -3.89 6.91 -11.45
CA LEU A 303 -2.53 6.62 -10.97
C LEU A 303 -1.58 7.80 -11.22
N ALA A 304 -1.67 8.46 -12.38
CA ALA A 304 -0.89 9.66 -12.67
C ALA A 304 -1.26 10.80 -11.70
N GLY A 305 -2.56 10.99 -11.42
CA GLY A 305 -3.05 11.94 -10.44
C GLY A 305 -2.53 11.64 -9.02
N ALA A 306 -2.52 10.37 -8.63
CA ALA A 306 -1.96 9.91 -7.36
C ALA A 306 -0.45 10.20 -7.28
N ALA A 307 0.30 9.96 -8.37
CA ALA A 307 1.73 10.24 -8.47
C ALA A 307 2.05 11.75 -8.39
N VAL A 308 1.28 12.60 -9.06
CA VAL A 308 1.47 14.06 -9.02
C VAL A 308 1.14 14.60 -7.63
N ARG A 309 0.03 14.15 -7.04
CA ARG A 309 -0.41 14.60 -5.72
C ARG A 309 0.52 14.11 -4.61
N GLY A 310 1.03 12.88 -4.74
CA GLY A 310 2.01 12.31 -3.82
C GLY A 310 3.35 13.05 -3.79
N ARG A 311 3.74 13.71 -4.90
CA ARG A 311 4.97 14.49 -5.00
C ARG A 311 4.86 15.91 -4.44
N ARG A 312 3.66 16.49 -4.41
CA ARG A 312 3.38 17.86 -3.92
C ARG A 312 3.03 17.94 -2.42
N GLY A 313 2.91 16.78 -1.75
CA GLY A 313 2.48 16.65 -0.36
C GLY A 313 3.58 16.89 0.66
#